data_AF-A0AAI8X0X0-F1
#
_entry.id   AF-A0AAI8X0X0-F1
#
_cell.length_a   1.000
_cell.length_b   1.000
_cell.length_c   1.000
_cell.angle_alpha   90.00
_cell.angle_beta   90.00
_cell.angle_gamma   90.00
#
_symmetry.space_group_name_H-M   'P 1'
#
loop_
_entity.id
_entity.type
_entity.pdbx_description
1 polymer ?
#
loop_
_entity_poly.entity_id
_entity_poly.type
_entity_poly.pdbx_seq_one_letter_code
_entity_poly.pdbx_strand_id
1 'polypeptide(L)'
;MYFAGVDLAWAGRNPTGVAVIDSGGELVSVGAVRDDDEILAALDPYVRGECLVAFDAPLVVNNPTGQRPAETALNRDFRRFQAGTHPCNTGKPEFADGRGRPGWPRRWASRWTRVRRGPGAPSRSTRTPRPSPCSGCSKP
;
A
#
# COMPACT_ATOMS: atom_id res chain seq x y z
N MET A 1 -0.40 -16.20 -19.18
CA MET A 1 -0.52 -15.61 -17.82
C MET A 1 -0.54 -14.11 -17.98
N TYR A 2 -1.29 -13.40 -17.14
CA TYR A 2 -1.32 -11.94 -17.12
C TYR A 2 -0.76 -11.41 -15.81
N PHE A 3 -0.11 -10.25 -15.89
CA PHE A 3 0.37 -9.48 -14.77
C PHE A 3 -0.31 -8.12 -14.79
N ALA A 4 -1.01 -7.78 -13.72
CA ALA A 4 -1.71 -6.51 -13.59
C ALA A 4 -1.04 -5.63 -12.53
N GLY A 5 -0.87 -4.35 -12.83
CA GLY A 5 -0.50 -3.31 -11.89
C GLY A 5 -1.68 -2.39 -11.61
N VAL A 6 -1.93 -2.11 -10.34
CA VAL A 6 -2.98 -1.19 -9.88
C VAL A 6 -2.33 -0.12 -8.99
N ASP A 7 -2.31 1.12 -9.45
CA ASP A 7 -1.83 2.28 -8.70
C ASP A 7 -3.03 3.01 -8.08
N LEU A 8 -3.30 2.70 -6.81
CA LEU A 8 -4.50 3.17 -6.11
C LEU A 8 -4.38 4.64 -5.74
N ALA A 9 -5.37 5.41 -6.19
CA ALA A 9 -5.52 6.78 -5.77
C ALA A 9 -5.83 6.88 -4.26
N TRP A 10 -5.27 7.91 -3.62
CA TRP A 10 -5.44 8.17 -2.19
C TRP A 10 -6.86 8.60 -1.82
N ALA A 11 -7.61 9.20 -2.74
CA ALA A 11 -8.98 9.68 -2.54
C ALA A 11 -9.72 9.80 -3.88
N GLY A 12 -11.06 9.97 -3.85
CA GLY A 12 -11.92 9.96 -5.05
C GLY A 12 -11.71 11.11 -6.05
N ARG A 13 -10.73 12.00 -5.83
CA ARG A 13 -10.43 13.10 -6.76
C ARG A 13 -9.66 12.61 -7.99
N ASN A 14 -8.65 11.78 -7.77
CA ASN A 14 -7.78 11.26 -8.83
C ASN A 14 -8.21 9.83 -9.19
N PRO A 15 -8.12 9.44 -10.45
CA PRO A 15 -8.38 8.06 -10.84
C PRO A 15 -7.22 7.15 -10.40
N THR A 16 -7.56 5.88 -10.18
CA THR A 16 -6.63 4.74 -10.03
C THR A 16 -6.14 4.33 -11.41
N GLY A 17 -4.82 4.15 -11.55
CA GLY A 17 -4.22 3.59 -12.77
C GLY A 17 -4.32 2.07 -12.77
N VAL A 18 -4.65 1.48 -13.92
CA VAL A 18 -4.63 0.03 -14.14
C VAL A 18 -3.84 -0.25 -15.41
N ALA A 19 -2.90 -1.17 -15.34
CA ALA A 19 -2.15 -1.66 -16.50
C ALA A 19 -2.05 -3.19 -16.45
N VAL A 20 -2.16 -3.84 -17.60
CA VAL A 20 -2.04 -5.29 -17.72
C VAL A 20 -1.04 -5.62 -18.81
N ILE A 21 -0.07 -6.48 -18.48
CA ILE A 21 0.85 -7.08 -19.43
C ILE A 21 0.62 -8.58 -19.53
N ASP A 22 0.93 -9.16 -20.69
CA ASP A 22 0.96 -10.61 -20.87
C ASP A 22 2.30 -11.21 -20.42
N SER A 23 2.47 -12.53 -20.60
CA SER A 23 3.70 -13.23 -20.27
C SER A 23 4.88 -12.93 -21.20
N GLY A 24 4.63 -12.33 -22.37
CA GLY A 24 5.67 -11.80 -23.26
C GLY A 24 6.15 -10.41 -22.84
N GLY A 25 5.47 -9.76 -21.88
CA GLY A 25 5.75 -8.40 -21.45
C GLY A 25 5.07 -7.33 -22.31
N GLU A 26 4.13 -7.72 -23.17
CA GLU A 26 3.39 -6.77 -23.99
C GLU A 26 2.25 -6.13 -23.19
N LEU A 27 2.11 -4.80 -23.30
CA LEU A 27 1.01 -4.06 -22.69
C LEU A 27 -0.30 -4.32 -23.46
N VAL A 28 -1.19 -5.09 -22.85
CA VAL A 28 -2.48 -5.49 -23.45
C VAL A 28 -3.66 -4.65 -22.98
N SER A 29 -3.48 -3.88 -21.91
CA SER A 29 -4.50 -2.96 -21.40
C SER A 29 -3.89 -1.87 -20.53
N VAL A 30 -4.37 -0.65 -20.65
CA VAL A 30 -4.06 0.47 -19.76
C VAL A 30 -5.25 1.40 -19.65
N GLY A 31 -5.52 1.89 -18.45
CA GLY A 31 -6.64 2.78 -18.21
C GLY A 31 -6.59 3.45 -16.84
N ALA A 32 -7.50 4.41 -16.66
CA ALA A 32 -7.69 5.12 -15.41
C ALA A 32 -9.16 4.99 -15.00
N VAL A 33 -9.40 4.48 -13.79
CA VAL A 33 -10.74 4.16 -13.25
C VAL A 33 -10.92 4.83 -11.90
N ARG A 34 -12.16 5.05 -11.46
CA ARG A 34 -12.46 5.90 -10.29
C ARG A 34 -12.88 5.12 -9.06
N ASP A 35 -13.50 3.96 -9.23
CA ASP A 35 -14.02 3.18 -8.11
C ASP A 35 -13.67 1.69 -8.20
N ASP A 36 -13.97 0.99 -7.11
CA ASP A 36 -13.63 -0.41 -6.91
C ASP A 36 -14.29 -1.32 -7.96
N ASP A 37 -15.52 -1.01 -8.37
CA ASP A 37 -16.28 -1.81 -9.32
C ASP A 37 -15.70 -1.64 -10.72
N GLU A 38 -15.30 -0.43 -11.10
CA GLU A 38 -14.57 -0.17 -12.34
C GLU A 38 -13.20 -0.87 -12.37
N ILE A 39 -12.45 -0.88 -11.26
CA ILE A 39 -11.18 -1.64 -11.19
C ILE A 39 -11.46 -3.14 -11.38
N LEU A 40 -12.46 -3.68 -10.70
CA LEU A 40 -12.82 -5.10 -10.84
C LEU A 40 -13.26 -5.44 -12.26
N ALA A 41 -14.05 -4.58 -12.90
CA ALA A 41 -14.48 -4.75 -14.29
C ALA A 41 -13.30 -4.69 -15.27
N ALA A 42 -12.36 -3.78 -15.05
CA ALA A 42 -11.15 -3.67 -15.87
C ALA A 42 -10.24 -4.91 -15.75
N LEU A 43 -10.18 -5.53 -14.58
CA LEU A 43 -9.35 -6.70 -14.33
C LEU A 43 -10.01 -8.03 -14.75
N ASP A 44 -11.35 -8.13 -14.69
CA ASP A 44 -12.13 -9.37 -14.91
C ASP A 44 -11.69 -10.23 -16.12
N PRO A 45 -11.36 -9.65 -17.29
CA PRO A 45 -10.95 -10.44 -18.45
C PRO A 45 -9.62 -11.18 -18.25
N TYR A 46 -8.71 -10.63 -17.43
CA TYR A 46 -7.31 -11.06 -17.34
C TYR A 46 -7.03 -11.99 -16.15
N VAL A 47 -7.97 -12.06 -15.22
CA VAL A 47 -7.84 -12.79 -13.94
C VAL A 47 -8.51 -14.17 -13.98
N ARG A 48 -8.60 -14.78 -15.17
CA ARG A 48 -9.20 -16.10 -15.44
C ARG A 48 -8.13 -17.19 -15.44
N GLY A 49 -7.55 -17.48 -14.27
CA GLY A 49 -6.50 -18.51 -14.10
C GLY A 49 -5.36 -18.02 -13.23
N GLU A 50 -4.15 -18.55 -13.44
CA GLU A 50 -2.96 -18.00 -12.79
C GLU A 50 -2.71 -16.57 -13.27
N CYS A 51 -2.86 -15.61 -12.37
CA CYS A 51 -2.58 -14.20 -12.59
C CYS A 51 -1.88 -13.61 -11.37
N LEU A 52 -1.03 -12.61 -11.60
CA LEU A 52 -0.42 -11.84 -10.53
C LEU A 52 -0.91 -10.39 -10.61
N VAL A 53 -1.44 -9.88 -9.51
CA VAL A 53 -1.88 -8.49 -9.40
C VAL A 53 -1.04 -7.79 -8.34
N ALA A 54 -0.32 -6.75 -8.76
CA ALA A 54 0.46 -5.88 -7.89
C ALA A 54 -0.35 -4.61 -7.58
N PHE A 55 -0.39 -4.24 -6.32
CA PHE A 55 -1.04 -3.01 -5.86
C PHE A 55 0.03 -2.05 -5.33
N ASP A 56 0.09 -0.85 -5.89
CA ASP A 56 0.70 0.30 -5.23
C ASP A 56 -0.43 1.04 -4.50
N ALA A 57 -0.34 1.10 -3.18
CA ALA A 57 -1.43 1.58 -2.34
C ALA A 57 -0.87 2.35 -1.14
N PRO A 58 -1.54 3.43 -0.73
CA PRO A 58 -1.17 4.12 0.49
C PRO A 58 -1.29 3.18 1.69
N LEU A 59 -0.19 3.01 2.42
CA LEU A 59 -0.22 2.32 3.70
C LEU A 59 -0.71 3.29 4.77
N VAL A 60 -1.84 2.98 5.41
CA VAL A 60 -2.32 3.75 6.56
C VAL A 60 -1.44 3.48 7.76
N VAL A 61 -0.92 4.56 8.34
CA VAL A 61 -0.30 4.55 9.65
C VAL A 61 -1.41 4.78 10.68
N ASN A 62 -1.58 3.85 11.60
CA ASN A 62 -2.72 3.86 12.53
C ASN A 62 -2.65 4.94 13.63
N ASN A 63 -1.74 5.91 13.54
CA ASN A 63 -1.73 7.03 14.47
C ASN A 63 -2.96 7.93 14.21
N PRO A 64 -3.62 8.48 15.25
CA PRO A 64 -4.77 9.36 15.05
C PRO A 64 -4.44 10.64 14.26
N THR A 65 -3.29 11.26 14.56
CA THR A 65 -2.85 12.52 13.95
C THR A 65 -1.33 12.54 13.82
N GLY A 66 -0.82 13.43 12.94
CA GLY A 66 0.61 13.70 12.79
C GLY A 66 1.41 12.59 12.09
N GLN A 67 2.68 12.49 12.43
CA GLN A 67 3.67 11.54 11.91
C GLN A 67 4.28 10.75 13.09
N ARG A 68 4.76 9.52 12.89
CA ARG A 68 5.52 8.82 13.94
C ARG A 68 6.94 9.40 13.99
N PRO A 69 7.69 9.16 15.08
CA PRO A 69 9.08 9.60 15.19
C PRO A 69 9.96 9.15 14.01
N ALA A 70 9.68 7.98 13.42
CA ALA A 70 10.40 7.47 12.26
C ALA A 70 10.22 8.36 11.01
N GLU A 71 8.98 8.74 10.66
CA GLU A 71 8.71 9.66 9.54
C GLU A 71 9.28 11.05 9.83
N THR A 72 9.19 11.53 11.07
CA THR A 72 9.77 12.82 11.47
C THR A 72 11.28 12.84 11.28
N ALA A 73 11.99 11.79 11.71
CA ALA A 73 13.43 11.66 11.51
C ALA A 73 13.79 11.61 10.02
N LEU A 74 13.06 10.82 9.22
CA LEU A 74 13.26 10.74 7.78
C LEU A 74 13.00 12.10 7.09
N ASN A 75 11.94 12.81 7.47
CA ASN A 75 11.62 14.11 6.90
C ASN A 75 12.63 15.19 7.24
N ARG A 76 13.21 15.15 8.45
CA ARG A 76 14.31 16.05 8.82
C ARG A 76 15.48 15.94 7.83
N ASP A 77 15.82 14.72 7.43
CA ASP A 77 17.02 14.46 6.63
C ASP A 77 16.74 14.56 5.11
N PHE A 78 15.53 14.21 4.65
CA PHE A 78 15.23 14.03 3.22
C PHE A 78 14.23 15.01 2.61
N ARG A 79 13.50 15.81 3.40
CA ARG A 79 12.48 16.73 2.87
C ARG A 79 13.03 17.73 1.86
N ARG A 80 14.27 18.20 2.06
CA ARG A 80 14.93 19.16 1.13
C ARG A 80 15.16 18.58 -0.28
N PHE A 81 15.12 17.26 -0.41
CA PHE A 81 15.25 16.54 -1.69
C PHE A 81 13.89 16.09 -2.25
N GLN A 82 12.78 16.60 -1.71
CA GLN A 82 11.43 16.19 -2.09
C GLN A 82 11.12 14.70 -1.85
N ALA A 83 11.94 14.01 -1.04
CA ALA A 83 11.78 12.60 -0.66
C ALA A 83 11.17 12.45 0.76
N GLY A 84 10.36 13.42 1.17
CA GLY A 84 9.66 13.38 2.45
C GLY A 84 8.45 12.44 2.43
N THR A 85 8.17 11.80 3.56
CA THR A 85 6.96 10.99 3.78
C THR A 85 5.75 11.89 4.03
N HIS A 86 4.71 11.68 3.24
CA HIS A 86 3.40 12.29 3.48
C HIS A 86 2.76 11.70 4.74
N PRO A 87 2.11 12.50 5.62
CA PRO A 87 1.39 11.94 6.77
C PRO A 87 0.20 11.06 6.32
N CYS A 88 0.30 9.75 6.55
CA CYS A 88 -0.75 8.76 6.27
C CYS A 88 -1.54 8.36 7.53
N ASN A 89 -1.90 9.32 8.39
CA ASN A 89 -2.57 9.06 9.67
C ASN A 89 -4.10 8.93 9.53
N THR A 90 -4.78 8.31 10.49
CA THR A 90 -6.22 8.00 10.38
C THR A 90 -7.16 9.20 10.47
N GLY A 91 -6.66 10.37 10.88
CA GLY A 91 -7.43 11.63 10.90
C GLY A 91 -7.52 12.33 9.55
N LYS A 92 -6.85 11.81 8.52
CA LYS A 92 -6.92 12.32 7.15
C LYS A 92 -8.26 11.96 6.48
N PRO A 93 -8.98 12.92 5.85
CA PRO A 93 -10.24 12.66 5.14
C PRO A 93 -10.15 11.51 4.13
N GLU A 94 -8.99 11.34 3.50
CA GLU A 94 -8.65 10.31 2.53
C GLU A 94 -8.83 8.88 3.09
N PHE A 95 -8.78 8.69 4.41
CA PHE A 95 -8.95 7.40 5.06
C PHE A 95 -10.24 7.28 5.90
N ALA A 96 -11.12 8.30 5.86
CA ALA A 96 -12.34 8.34 6.67
C ALA A 96 -13.30 7.18 6.33
N ASP A 97 -13.39 6.82 5.05
CA ASP A 97 -14.28 5.76 4.54
C ASP A 97 -13.66 4.36 4.58
N GLY A 98 -12.49 4.21 5.21
CA GLY A 98 -11.79 2.93 5.33
C GLY A 98 -11.02 2.48 4.09
N ARG A 99 -10.92 3.31 3.04
CA ARG A 99 -9.87 3.16 2.01
C ARG A 99 -8.50 3.17 2.71
N GLY A 100 -7.67 2.16 2.45
CA GLY A 100 -6.37 1.99 3.13
C GLY A 100 -6.40 1.39 4.56
N ARG A 101 -7.57 1.13 5.16
CA ARG A 101 -7.65 0.40 6.44
C ARG A 101 -7.28 -1.08 6.26
N PRO A 102 -6.83 -1.80 7.32
CA PRO A 102 -6.58 -3.24 7.26
C PRO A 102 -7.81 -4.09 6.83
N GLY A 103 -9.00 -3.51 6.75
CA GLY A 103 -10.24 -4.14 6.27
C GLY A 103 -10.56 -3.92 4.78
N TRP A 104 -9.91 -2.97 4.09
CA TRP A 104 -10.01 -2.75 2.64
C TRP A 104 -9.73 -4.02 1.81
N PRO A 105 -8.72 -4.86 2.15
CA PRO A 105 -8.51 -6.14 1.48
C PRO A 105 -9.69 -7.10 1.61
N ARG A 106 -10.65 -6.90 2.52
CA ARG A 106 -11.73 -7.88 2.78
C ARG A 106 -12.78 -7.95 1.67
N ARG A 107 -13.06 -6.85 0.95
CA ARG A 107 -13.95 -6.86 -0.24
C ARG A 107 -13.33 -7.64 -1.41
N TRP A 108 -12.00 -7.58 -1.53
CA TRP A 108 -11.24 -8.29 -2.56
C TRP A 108 -10.92 -9.74 -2.15
N ALA A 109 -10.72 -9.99 -0.86
CA ALA A 109 -10.35 -11.31 -0.33
C ALA A 109 -11.46 -12.37 -0.45
N SER A 110 -12.73 -11.96 -0.57
CA SER A 110 -13.83 -12.90 -0.82
C SER A 110 -13.87 -13.40 -2.28
N ARG A 111 -13.21 -12.70 -3.22
CA ARG A 111 -13.18 -13.07 -4.64
C ARG A 111 -11.84 -13.73 -5.05
N TRP A 112 -10.76 -13.47 -4.32
CA TRP A 112 -9.42 -13.94 -4.65
C TRP A 112 -8.82 -14.79 -3.54
N THR A 113 -8.68 -16.10 -3.79
CA THR A 113 -8.08 -17.06 -2.84
C THR A 113 -6.59 -16.77 -2.69
N ARG A 114 -6.23 -16.17 -1.54
CA ARG A 114 -4.85 -16.00 -1.04
C ARG A 114 -3.99 -15.03 -1.86
N VAL A 115 -3.89 -13.79 -1.38
CA VAL A 115 -2.72 -12.93 -1.60
C VAL A 115 -1.48 -13.68 -1.09
N ARG A 116 -0.77 -14.39 -1.97
CA ARG A 116 0.56 -14.90 -1.65
C ARG A 116 1.48 -13.69 -1.68
N ARG A 117 2.00 -13.28 -0.52
CA ARG A 117 3.22 -12.45 -0.48
C ARG A 117 4.24 -13.18 -1.35
N GLY A 118 4.80 -12.49 -2.35
CA GLY A 118 5.70 -13.12 -3.32
C GLY A 118 6.76 -14.00 -2.63
N PRO A 119 7.13 -15.14 -3.22
CA PRO A 119 8.14 -16.01 -2.63
C PRO A 119 9.45 -15.23 -2.51
N GLY A 120 9.89 -14.98 -1.28
CA GLY A 120 11.14 -14.26 -0.99
C GLY A 120 11.03 -13.05 -0.05
N ALA A 121 9.84 -12.57 0.31
CA ALA A 121 9.72 -11.52 1.33
C ALA A 121 9.91 -12.14 2.73
N PRO A 122 11.01 -11.86 3.48
CA PRO A 122 11.19 -12.39 4.81
C PRO A 122 10.04 -11.95 5.70
N SER A 123 9.39 -12.90 6.37
CA SER A 123 8.39 -12.63 7.40
C SER A 123 9.08 -12.02 8.61
N ARG A 124 9.38 -10.72 8.59
CA ARG A 124 9.91 -10.02 9.76
C ARG A 124 8.75 -9.66 10.68
N SER A 125 8.30 -10.65 11.45
CA SER A 125 7.64 -10.40 12.74
C SER A 125 8.70 -9.89 13.72
N THR A 126 9.09 -8.62 13.61
CA THR A 126 9.75 -7.96 14.75
C THR A 126 8.65 -7.57 15.72
N ARG A 127 8.34 -8.48 16.63
CA ARG A 127 8.00 -8.07 18.00
C ARG A 127 9.22 -7.29 18.47
N THR A 128 9.14 -5.96 18.49
CA THR A 128 10.14 -5.13 19.14
C THR A 128 10.22 -5.61 20.60
N PRO A 129 11.38 -6.07 21.10
CA PRO A 129 11.52 -6.24 22.53
C PRO A 129 11.28 -4.87 23.17
N ARG A 130 10.49 -4.82 24.25
CA ARG A 130 10.41 -3.62 25.08
C ARG A 130 11.84 -3.19 25.43
N PRO A 131 12.20 -1.91 25.30
CA PRO A 131 13.52 -1.47 25.77
C PRO A 131 13.60 -1.73 27.27
N SER A 132 14.56 -2.55 27.67
CA SER A 132 15.00 -2.66 29.06
C SER A 132 15.49 -1.28 29.52
N PRO A 133 15.20 -0.82 30.74
CA PRO A 133 15.77 0.42 31.24
C PRO A 133 17.27 0.23 31.42
N CYS A 134 18.08 0.90 30.59
CA CYS A 134 19.52 0.99 30.81
C CYS A 134 19.77 1.87 32.04
N SER A 135 20.07 1.23 33.16
CA SER A 135 20.71 1.85 34.30
C SER A 135 22.15 2.22 33.92
N GLY A 136 22.47 3.52 33.91
CA GLY A 136 23.85 4.00 33.96
C GLY A 136 24.46 4.45 32.63
N CYS A 137 24.20 5.70 32.25
CA CYS A 137 25.18 6.52 31.56
C CYS A 137 25.24 7.88 32.27
N SER A 138 26.23 8.04 33.15
CA SER A 138 26.65 9.34 33.68
C SER A 138 27.24 10.17 32.54
N LYS A 139 26.82 11.44 32.45
CA LYS A 139 27.41 12.44 31.55
C LYS A 139 28.82 12.80 32.01
N PRO A 140 29.78 12.98 31.09
CA PRO A 140 30.73 14.09 31.12
C PRO A 140 30.13 15.33 30.43
#